data_AF-A0A396TSY7-F1
#
_entry.id   AF-A0A396TSY7-F1
#
_cell.length_a   1.000
_cell.length_b   1.000
_cell.length_c   1.000
_cell.angle_alpha   90.00
_cell.angle_beta   90.00
_cell.angle_gamma   90.00
#
_symmetry.space_group_name_H-M   'P 1'
#
loop_
_entity.id
_entity.type
_entity.pdbx_description
1 polymer ?
#
loop_
_entity_poly.entity_id
_entity_poly.type
_entity_poly.pdbx_seq_one_letter_code
_entity_poly.pdbx_strand_id
1 'polypeptide(L)'
;MDAKSTTKAVITSSLSSLIIVLGMFIEDLFRSGNLFSTDGLIVMVMFVLGFVSTSFAVVVVAGVPCHFILSKLRFNKLWQYLVVGLLISAIYSWYILPSNMPQQLQSFSFWVYIITGFIVTSVFWYNAVKPHNKLINKD
;
A
#
# COMPACT_ATOMS: atom_id res chain seq x y z
N MET A 1 14.44 11.33 -12.64
CA MET A 1 14.03 10.03 -12.08
C MET A 1 14.60 8.94 -12.96
N ASP A 2 15.29 7.96 -12.38
CA ASP A 2 15.68 6.76 -13.11
C ASP A 2 14.46 5.83 -13.22
N ALA A 3 14.07 5.50 -14.45
CA ALA A 3 12.94 4.62 -14.74
C ALA A 3 13.12 3.24 -14.09
N LYS A 4 14.36 2.72 -14.05
CA LYS A 4 14.65 1.40 -13.47
C LYS A 4 14.43 1.39 -11.95
N SER A 5 14.92 2.42 -11.26
CA SER A 5 14.73 2.61 -9.82
C SER A 5 13.24 2.80 -9.46
N THR A 6 12.53 3.61 -10.25
CA THR A 6 11.11 3.90 -10.04
C THR A 6 10.26 2.64 -10.23
N THR A 7 10.47 1.88 -11.31
CA THR A 7 9.73 0.63 -11.56
C THR A 7 9.98 -0.40 -10.45
N LYS A 8 11.23 -0.53 -9.97
CA LYS A 8 11.53 -1.39 -8.83
C LYS A 8 10.78 -0.93 -7.56
N ALA A 9 10.74 0.37 -7.29
CA ALA A 9 10.01 0.92 -6.14
C ALA A 9 8.50 0.67 -6.25
N VAL A 10 7.91 0.80 -7.44
CA VAL A 10 6.49 0.53 -7.69
C VAL A 10 6.15 -0.93 -7.40
N ILE A 11 6.91 -1.88 -7.96
CA ILE A 11 6.64 -3.31 -7.77
C ILE A 11 6.82 -3.72 -6.30
N THR A 12 7.94 -3.33 -5.69
CA THR A 12 8.26 -3.71 -4.31
C THR A 12 7.30 -3.10 -3.29
N SER A 13 6.89 -1.83 -3.49
CA SER A 13 5.90 -1.20 -2.62
C SER A 13 4.53 -1.87 -2.77
N SER A 14 4.10 -2.21 -3.98
CA SER A 14 2.83 -2.90 -4.20
C SER A 14 2.82 -4.28 -3.53
N LEU A 15 3.92 -5.03 -3.63
CA LEU A 15 4.06 -6.33 -2.97
C LEU A 15 4.13 -6.24 -1.44
N SER A 16 4.54 -5.10 -0.88
CA SER A 16 4.58 -4.93 0.58
C SER A 16 3.19 -4.92 1.23
N SER A 17 2.13 -4.71 0.45
CA SER A 17 0.74 -4.88 0.89
C SER A 17 0.43 -6.31 1.37
N LEU A 18 1.19 -7.32 0.90
CA LEU A 18 1.04 -8.70 1.32
C LEU A 18 1.29 -8.92 2.82
N ILE A 19 2.00 -8.01 3.49
CA ILE A 19 2.20 -8.05 4.95
C ILE A 19 0.85 -8.03 5.68
N ILE A 20 -0.13 -7.26 5.16
CA ILE A 20 -1.47 -7.19 5.74
C ILE A 20 -2.21 -8.51 5.54
N VAL A 21 -2.10 -9.09 4.33
CA VAL A 21 -2.73 -10.37 4.03
C VAL A 21 -2.16 -11.50 4.89
N LEU A 22 -0.84 -11.50 5.12
CA LEU A 22 -0.18 -12.41 6.05
C LEU A 22 -0.71 -12.24 7.48
N GLY A 23 -0.88 -10.99 7.94
CA GLY A 23 -1.46 -10.71 9.26
C GLY A 23 -2.88 -11.27 9.40
N MET A 24 -3.74 -11.04 8.41
CA MET A 24 -5.10 -11.58 8.39
C MET A 24 -5.11 -13.12 8.37
N PHE A 25 -4.20 -13.73 7.61
CA PHE A 25 -4.07 -15.18 7.54
C PHE A 25 -3.63 -15.79 8.87
N ILE A 26 -2.66 -15.17 9.55
CA ILE A 26 -2.20 -15.59 10.87
C ILE A 26 -3.35 -15.48 11.89
N GLU A 27 -4.14 -14.40 11.85
CA GLU A 27 -5.29 -14.26 12.74
C GLU A 27 -6.34 -15.37 12.55
N ASP A 28 -6.64 -15.75 11.29
CA ASP A 28 -7.57 -16.85 11.02
C ASP A 28 -7.04 -18.21 11.49
N LEU A 29 -5.72 -18.46 11.33
CA LEU A 29 -5.06 -19.67 11.84
C LEU A 29 -5.31 -19.85 13.35
N PHE A 30 -5.29 -18.75 14.11
CA PHE A 30 -5.50 -18.79 15.56
C PHE A 30 -6.98 -18.85 15.97
N ARG A 31 -7.91 -18.42 15.12
CA ARG A 31 -9.34 -18.36 15.45
C ARG A 31 -10.15 -19.57 15.00
N SER A 32 -9.97 -20.04 13.77
CA SER A 32 -10.90 -21.02 13.19
C SER A 32 -10.31 -22.00 12.16
N GLY A 33 -9.17 -21.68 11.54
CA GLY A 33 -8.46 -22.57 10.60
C GLY A 33 -9.23 -22.91 9.31
N ASN A 34 -10.33 -22.22 9.02
CA ASN A 34 -11.25 -22.58 7.93
C ASN A 34 -10.68 -22.24 6.54
N LEU A 35 -9.64 -21.39 6.48
CA LEU A 35 -8.94 -21.00 5.24
C LEU A 35 -8.05 -22.09 4.63
N PHE A 36 -7.82 -23.23 5.32
CA PHE A 36 -7.08 -24.38 4.76
C PHE A 36 -7.94 -25.30 3.88
N SER A 37 -9.25 -25.06 3.80
CA SER A 37 -10.12 -25.72 2.83
C SER A 37 -9.77 -25.29 1.40
N THR A 38 -10.09 -26.13 0.39
CA THR A 38 -9.87 -25.79 -1.02
C THR A 38 -10.60 -24.50 -1.42
N ASP A 39 -11.83 -24.31 -0.92
CA ASP A 39 -12.61 -23.09 -1.15
C ASP A 39 -11.96 -21.88 -0.47
N GLY A 40 -11.46 -22.05 0.77
CA GLY A 40 -10.72 -21.03 1.50
C GLY A 40 -9.45 -20.58 0.76
N LEU A 41 -8.69 -21.52 0.18
CA LEU A 41 -7.50 -21.21 -0.61
C LEU A 41 -7.82 -20.42 -1.88
N ILE A 42 -8.90 -20.75 -2.58
CA ILE A 42 -9.33 -20.00 -3.78
C ILE A 42 -9.69 -18.56 -3.40
N VAL A 43 -10.48 -18.38 -2.34
CA VAL A 43 -10.86 -17.05 -1.84
C VAL A 43 -9.61 -16.26 -1.43
N MET A 44 -8.63 -16.89 -0.78
CA MET A 44 -7.37 -16.26 -0.42
C MET A 44 -6.56 -15.81 -1.63
N VAL A 45 -6.45 -16.64 -2.67
CA VAL A 45 -5.71 -16.28 -3.89
C VAL A 45 -6.39 -15.11 -4.60
N MET A 46 -7.73 -15.13 -4.74
CA MET A 46 -8.47 -14.03 -5.35
C MET A 46 -8.31 -12.73 -4.54
N PHE A 47 -8.37 -12.83 -3.21
CA PHE A 47 -8.15 -11.69 -2.32
C PHE A 47 -6.73 -11.12 -2.47
N VAL A 48 -5.70 -11.97 -2.44
CA VAL A 48 -4.30 -11.57 -2.64
C VAL A 48 -4.12 -10.85 -3.98
N LEU A 49 -4.62 -11.43 -5.07
CA LEU A 49 -4.49 -10.83 -6.40
C LEU A 49 -5.21 -9.48 -6.48
N GLY A 50 -6.44 -9.39 -5.97
CA GLY A 50 -7.20 -8.14 -5.92
C GLY A 50 -6.49 -7.07 -5.08
N PHE A 51 -5.94 -7.45 -3.92
CA PHE A 51 -5.28 -6.54 -2.99
C PHE A 51 -3.95 -6.00 -3.54
N VAL A 52 -3.13 -6.87 -4.12
CA VAL A 52 -1.88 -6.48 -4.78
C VAL A 52 -2.16 -5.63 -6.02
N SER A 53 -3.15 -6.02 -6.83
CA SER A 53 -3.56 -5.26 -8.02
C SER A 53 -4.04 -3.85 -7.65
N THR A 54 -4.87 -3.74 -6.62
CA THR A 54 -5.33 -2.45 -6.09
C THR A 54 -4.17 -1.59 -5.60
N SER A 55 -3.26 -2.17 -4.81
CA SER A 55 -2.07 -1.47 -4.32
C SER A 55 -1.19 -0.98 -5.46
N PHE A 56 -1.01 -1.81 -6.50
CA PHE A 56 -0.27 -1.44 -7.71
C PHE A 56 -0.92 -0.28 -8.45
N ALA A 57 -2.25 -0.33 -8.67
CA ALA A 57 -2.99 0.74 -9.30
C ALA A 57 -2.86 2.07 -8.53
N VAL A 58 -2.99 2.03 -7.19
CA VAL A 58 -2.84 3.21 -6.34
C VAL A 58 -1.42 3.80 -6.44
N VAL A 59 -0.39 2.96 -6.41
CA VAL A 59 1.00 3.42 -6.52
C VAL A 59 1.28 4.03 -7.89
N VAL A 60 0.80 3.44 -8.98
CA VAL A 60 1.03 3.95 -10.34
C VAL A 60 0.25 5.23 -10.59
N VAL A 61 -1.04 5.27 -10.23
CA VAL A 61 -1.93 6.39 -10.56
C VAL A 61 -1.73 7.57 -9.61
N ALA A 62 -1.48 7.32 -8.32
CA ALA A 62 -1.35 8.38 -7.32
C ALA A 62 0.08 8.50 -6.79
N GLY A 63 0.72 7.38 -6.44
CA GLY A 63 2.07 7.38 -5.83
C GLY A 63 3.15 8.00 -6.73
N VAL A 64 3.25 7.58 -7.99
CA VAL A 64 4.26 8.07 -8.94
C VAL A 64 4.07 9.56 -9.26
N PRO A 65 2.86 10.06 -9.60
CA PRO A 65 2.65 11.50 -9.79
C PRO A 65 2.93 12.31 -8.54
N CYS A 66 2.50 11.85 -7.36
CA CYS A 66 2.81 12.52 -6.10
C CYS A 66 4.32 12.59 -5.85
N HIS A 67 5.06 11.50 -6.07
CA HIS A 67 6.51 11.50 -5.96
C HIS A 67 7.17 12.49 -6.92
N PHE A 68 6.69 12.56 -8.17
CA PHE A 68 7.19 13.53 -9.15
C PHE A 68 6.97 14.98 -8.70
N ILE A 69 5.79 15.31 -8.17
CA ILE A 69 5.48 16.65 -7.65
C ILE A 69 6.33 16.95 -6.41
N LEU A 70 6.36 16.04 -5.43
CA LEU A 70 7.10 16.22 -4.18
C LEU A 70 8.61 16.35 -4.41
N SER A 71 9.18 15.56 -5.33
CA SER A 71 10.60 15.65 -5.68
C SER A 71 10.95 17.00 -6.33
N LYS A 72 10.06 17.55 -7.18
CA LYS A 72 10.21 18.92 -7.71
C LYS A 72 10.17 19.99 -6.63
N LEU A 73 9.33 19.81 -5.61
CA LEU A 73 9.23 20.70 -4.45
C LEU A 73 10.34 20.50 -3.41
N ARG A 74 11.31 19.61 -3.69
CA ARG A 74 12.40 19.22 -2.77
C ARG A 74 11.90 18.67 -1.42
N PHE A 75 10.70 18.10 -1.43
CA PHE A 75 10.18 17.37 -0.28
C PHE A 75 10.78 15.97 -0.24
N ASN A 76 11.66 15.79 0.73
CA ASN A 76 12.58 14.67 0.83
C ASN A 76 12.40 13.86 2.12
N LYS A 77 11.52 14.31 3.04
CA LYS A 77 11.32 13.70 4.35
C LYS A 77 10.25 12.62 4.27
N LEU A 78 10.48 11.48 4.92
CA LEU A 78 9.54 10.34 4.95
C LEU A 78 8.14 10.77 5.42
N TRP A 79 8.04 11.60 6.46
CA TRP A 79 6.75 12.04 7.00
C TRP A 79 5.88 12.76 5.97
N GLN A 80 6.48 13.50 5.03
CA GLN A 80 5.74 14.23 3.98
C GLN A 80 5.07 13.25 3.03
N TYR A 81 5.79 12.20 2.66
CA TYR A 81 5.25 11.11 1.84
C TYR A 81 4.18 10.35 2.60
N LEU A 82 4.40 10.05 3.89
CA LEU A 82 3.42 9.36 4.73
C LEU A 82 2.10 10.14 4.83
N VAL A 83 2.15 11.45 5.06
CA VAL A 83 0.92 12.28 5.11
C VAL A 83 0.15 12.18 3.79
N VAL A 84 0.84 12.31 2.65
CA VAL A 84 0.20 12.22 1.33
C VAL A 84 -0.34 10.82 1.06
N GLY A 85 0.43 9.77 1.36
CA GLY A 85 0.02 8.38 1.18
C GLY A 85 -1.19 8.00 2.04
N LEU A 86 -1.20 8.41 3.31
CA LEU A 86 -2.32 8.20 4.22
C LEU A 86 -3.58 8.94 3.74
N LEU A 87 -3.45 10.19 3.26
CA LEU A 87 -4.57 10.92 2.70
C LEU A 87 -5.15 10.24 1.46
N ILE A 88 -4.29 9.79 0.54
CA ILE A 88 -4.73 9.06 -0.65
C ILE A 88 -5.49 7.79 -0.27
N SER A 89 -4.96 7.01 0.68
CA SER A 89 -5.61 5.79 1.16
C SER A 89 -6.94 6.06 1.88
N ALA A 90 -7.01 7.13 2.68
CA ALA A 90 -8.25 7.54 3.35
C ALA A 90 -9.32 7.94 2.33
N ILE A 91 -8.94 8.75 1.33
CA ILE A 91 -9.82 9.19 0.26
C ILE A 91 -10.29 7.99 -0.56
N TYR A 92 -9.38 7.12 -0.96
CA TYR A 92 -9.69 5.90 -1.72
C TYR A 92 -10.68 5.01 -0.95
N SER A 93 -10.41 4.76 0.33
CA SER A 93 -11.30 3.97 1.18
C SER A 93 -12.69 4.62 1.27
N TRP A 94 -12.76 5.94 1.43
CA TRP A 94 -14.03 6.68 1.51
C TRP A 94 -14.89 6.53 0.25
N TYR A 95 -14.27 6.53 -0.94
CA TYR A 95 -15.00 6.39 -2.21
C TYR A 95 -15.45 4.97 -2.53
N ILE A 96 -14.75 3.94 -2.03
CA ILE A 96 -15.01 2.54 -2.37
C ILE A 96 -15.86 1.81 -1.34
N LEU A 97 -15.95 2.32 -0.11
CA LEU A 97 -16.81 1.73 0.92
C LEU A 97 -18.27 1.69 0.44
N PRO A 98 -18.86 0.48 0.27
CA PRO A 98 -20.25 0.37 -0.14
C PRO A 98 -21.15 0.96 0.95
N SER A 99 -22.12 1.79 0.57
CA SER A 99 -23.06 2.43 1.50
C SER A 99 -23.84 1.44 2.38
N ASN A 100 -23.95 0.19 1.94
CA ASN A 100 -24.80 -0.84 2.57
C ASN A 100 -24.01 -1.87 3.39
N MET A 101 -22.71 -1.67 3.63
CA MET A 101 -21.89 -2.62 4.38
C MET A 101 -22.13 -2.45 5.91
N PRO A 102 -22.11 -3.51 6.74
CA PRO A 102 -22.23 -3.35 8.19
C PRO A 102 -21.12 -2.48 8.79
N GLN A 103 -21.44 -1.64 9.77
CA GLN A 103 -20.52 -0.62 10.32
C GLN A 103 -19.19 -1.20 10.84
N GLN A 104 -19.21 -2.42 11.36
CA GLN A 104 -18.00 -3.12 11.82
C GLN A 104 -17.06 -3.47 10.65
N LEU A 105 -17.60 -3.97 9.53
CA LEU A 105 -16.81 -4.28 8.34
C LEU A 105 -16.33 -3.02 7.63
N GLN A 106 -17.11 -1.93 7.65
CA GLN A 106 -16.68 -0.64 7.11
C GLN A 106 -15.46 -0.12 7.87
N SER A 107 -15.54 -0.12 9.20
CA SER A 107 -14.46 0.35 10.07
C SER A 107 -13.20 -0.49 9.91
N PHE A 108 -13.33 -1.81 9.86
CA PHE A 108 -12.20 -2.71 9.62
C PHE A 108 -11.56 -2.46 8.24
N SER A 109 -12.37 -2.37 7.18
CA SER A 109 -11.87 -2.11 5.83
C SER A 109 -11.14 -0.77 5.73
N PHE A 110 -11.65 0.27 6.39
CA PHE A 110 -10.97 1.57 6.48
C PHE A 110 -9.58 1.43 7.09
N TRP A 111 -9.46 0.78 8.24
CA TRP A 111 -8.16 0.56 8.89
C TRP A 111 -7.20 -0.26 8.03
N VAL A 112 -7.69 -1.31 7.35
CA VAL A 112 -6.89 -2.10 6.41
C VAL A 112 -6.29 -1.22 5.32
N TYR A 113 -7.07 -0.35 4.70
CA TYR A 113 -6.56 0.55 3.66
C TYR A 113 -5.58 1.60 4.20
N ILE A 114 -5.83 2.16 5.39
CA ILE A 114 -4.93 3.12 6.04
C ILE A 114 -3.56 2.50 6.36
N ILE A 115 -3.55 1.32 6.99
CA ILE A 115 -2.30 0.63 7.34
C ILE A 115 -1.57 0.20 6.07
N THR A 116 -2.31 -0.26 5.05
CA THR A 116 -1.71 -0.58 3.74
C THR A 116 -1.06 0.65 3.11
N GLY A 117 -1.75 1.78 3.11
CA GLY A 117 -1.21 3.07 2.65
C GLY A 117 0.09 3.43 3.34
N PHE A 118 0.14 3.28 4.67
CA PHE A 118 1.33 3.52 5.47
C PHE A 118 2.51 2.62 5.05
N ILE A 119 2.30 1.32 4.95
CA ILE A 119 3.34 0.34 4.61
C ILE A 119 3.84 0.57 3.18
N VAL A 120 2.93 0.62 2.22
CA VAL A 120 3.24 0.79 0.79
C VAL A 120 4.00 2.10 0.57
N THR A 121 3.57 3.19 1.18
CA THR A 121 4.24 4.50 1.08
C THR A 121 5.62 4.49 1.72
N SER A 122 5.79 3.83 2.87
CA SER A 122 7.09 3.69 3.54
C SER A 122 8.08 2.95 2.65
N VAL A 123 7.66 1.83 2.07
CA VAL A 123 8.50 1.02 1.18
C VAL A 123 8.80 1.76 -0.12
N PHE A 124 7.81 2.46 -0.69
CA PHE A 124 8.01 3.29 -1.86
C PHE A 124 9.05 4.39 -1.61
N TRP A 125 8.92 5.14 -0.50
CA TRP A 125 9.87 6.18 -0.14
C TRP A 125 11.28 5.62 0.09
N TYR A 126 11.38 4.48 0.77
CA TYR A 126 12.66 3.83 1.03
C TYR A 126 13.39 3.44 -0.26
N ASN A 127 12.65 2.95 -1.26
CA ASN A 127 13.22 2.49 -2.52
C ASN A 127 13.41 3.61 -3.55
N ALA A 128 12.50 4.58 -3.62
CA ALA A 128 12.54 5.66 -4.62
C ALA A 128 13.30 6.90 -4.14
N VAL A 129 13.09 7.34 -2.89
CA VAL A 129 13.53 8.66 -2.41
C VAL A 129 14.85 8.59 -1.64
N LYS A 130 15.00 7.63 -0.73
CA LYS A 130 16.20 7.49 0.11
C LYS A 130 17.51 7.39 -0.70
N PRO A 131 17.58 6.66 -1.82
CA PRO A 131 18.80 6.61 -2.65
C PRO A 131 19.13 7.96 -3.29
N HIS A 132 18.11 8.71 -3.74
CA HIS A 132 18.30 10.03 -4.33
C HIS A 132 18.77 11.08 -3.31
N ASN A 133 18.26 11.05 -2.07
CA ASN A 133 18.75 11.94 -1.01
C ASN A 133 20.22 11.69 -0.64
N LYS A 134 20.68 10.43 -0.68
CA LYS A 134 22.08 10.09 -0.39
C LYS A 134 23.04 10.59 -1.48
N LEU A 135 22.57 10.73 -2.71
CA LEU A 135 23.37 11.28 -3.81
C LEU A 135 23.51 12.80 -3.68
N ILE A 136 22.45 13.50 -3.27
CA ILE A 136 22.47 14.97 -3.09
C ILE A 136 23.39 15.41 -1.93
N ASN A 137 23.50 14.61 -0.86
CA ASN A 137 24.36 14.94 0.30
C ASN A 137 25.82 14.45 0.15
N LYS A 138 26.22 13.95 -1.03
CA LYS A 138 27.59 13.51 -1.32
C LYS A 138 28.40 14.52 -2.13
N ASP A 139 27.75 15.55 -2.64
CA ASP A 139 28.36 16.75 -3.25
C ASP A 139 28.45 17.87 -2.19
#